data_AF-A0A438KQP7-F1
#
_entry.id   AF-A0A438KQP7-F1
#
_cell.length_a   1.000
_cell.length_b   1.000
_cell.length_c   1.000
_cell.angle_alpha   90.00
_cell.angle_beta   90.00
_cell.angle_gamma   90.00
#
_symmetry.space_group_name_H-M   'P 1'
#
loop_
_entity.id
_entity.type
_entity.pdbx_description
1 polymer ?
#
loop_
_entity_poly.entity_id
_entity_poly.type
_entity_poly.pdbx_seq_one_letter_code
_entity_poly.pdbx_strand_id
1 'polypeptide(L)'
;MRGGKRWFVIESKTFEVSVEEVRGKIRGTIVERSRGFSFWIRFGVSSLKKFLEGLEGCCMEEMKGSLTKVWEEDGRKFKVERRENGAGKYILCSVIDVESKRFCLVVPEGKGLLGGWALFAEKLQDLGVVTQEEVKEEEAL
;
A
#
# COMPACT_ATOMS: atom_id res chain seq x y z
N MET A 1 10.75 17.62 0.93
CA MET A 1 9.83 17.37 2.06
C MET A 1 9.12 16.05 1.80
N ARG A 2 9.13 15.11 2.75
CA ARG A 2 8.37 13.85 2.62
C ARG A 2 6.93 14.06 3.06
N GLY A 3 6.04 13.22 2.54
CA GLY A 3 4.60 13.33 2.77
C GLY A 3 3.86 14.22 1.77
N GLY A 4 2.58 14.43 2.03
CA GLY A 4 1.65 15.11 1.15
C GLY A 4 0.50 14.21 0.70
N LYS A 5 -0.20 14.64 -0.35
CA LYS A 5 -1.40 13.98 -0.85
C LYS A 5 -1.31 13.75 -2.36
N ARG A 6 -1.79 12.59 -2.81
CA ARG A 6 -1.94 12.23 -4.22
C ARG A 6 -3.29 11.59 -4.46
N TRP A 7 -3.84 11.82 -5.65
CA TRP A 7 -5.05 11.17 -6.13
C TRP A 7 -4.76 10.58 -7.50
N PHE A 8 -5.24 9.37 -7.72
CA PHE A 8 -5.08 8.69 -9.00
C PHE A 8 -6.20 7.67 -9.18
N VAL A 9 -6.35 7.21 -10.42
CA VAL A 9 -7.39 6.27 -10.82
C VAL A 9 -6.73 5.00 -11.33
N ILE A 10 -7.24 3.85 -10.90
CA ILE A 10 -6.90 2.55 -11.45
C ILE A 10 -8.22 1.88 -11.83
N GLU A 11 -8.42 1.71 -13.13
CA GLU A 11 -9.68 1.23 -13.70
C GLU A 11 -10.90 2.04 -13.21
N SER A 12 -11.89 1.39 -12.59
CA SER A 12 -13.10 2.03 -12.07
C SER A 12 -12.98 2.51 -10.61
N LYS A 13 -11.77 2.53 -10.03
CA LYS A 13 -11.52 2.89 -8.63
C LYS A 13 -10.64 4.13 -8.54
N THR A 14 -10.97 5.01 -7.60
CA THR A 14 -10.14 6.18 -7.27
C THR A 14 -9.45 5.96 -5.95
N PHE A 15 -8.17 6.28 -5.89
CA PHE A 15 -7.36 6.21 -4.68
C PHE A 15 -6.93 7.60 -4.27
N GLU A 16 -7.04 7.87 -2.98
CA GLU A 16 -6.47 9.03 -2.33
C GLU A 16 -5.47 8.55 -1.29
N VAL A 17 -4.21 8.92 -1.49
CA VAL A 17 -3.11 8.57 -0.60
C VAL A 17 -2.65 9.84 0.09
N SER A 18 -2.65 9.81 1.42
CA SER A 18 -2.14 10.89 2.25
C SER A 18 -1.03 10.35 3.14
N VAL A 19 0.15 10.95 3.07
CA VAL A 19 1.33 10.54 3.82
C VAL A 19 1.76 11.71 4.72
N GLU A 20 2.01 11.41 5.98
CA GLU A 20 2.43 12.39 6.98
C GLU A 20 3.77 11.97 7.60
N GLU A 21 4.66 12.94 7.79
CA GLU A 21 5.92 12.74 8.52
C GLU A 21 5.79 13.35 9.92
N VAL A 22 5.86 12.49 10.95
CA VAL A 22 5.77 12.91 12.36
C VAL A 22 7.02 12.42 13.07
N ARG A 23 7.84 13.37 13.56
CA ARG A 23 9.13 13.06 14.24
C ARG A 23 10.05 12.15 13.40
N GLY A 24 10.15 12.43 12.10
CA GLY A 24 10.97 11.65 11.16
C GLY A 24 10.36 10.30 10.75
N LYS A 25 9.13 9.99 11.18
CA LYS A 25 8.44 8.73 10.87
C LYS A 25 7.29 8.97 9.90
N ILE A 26 7.27 8.19 8.83
CA ILE A 26 6.28 8.31 7.75
C ILE A 26 5.10 7.37 8.03
N ARG A 27 3.89 7.91 8.07
CA ARG A 27 2.63 7.15 8.21
C ARG A 27 1.71 7.50 7.05
N GLY A 28 0.74 6.64 6.77
CA GLY A 28 -0.09 6.77 5.57
C GLY A 28 -1.55 6.49 5.83
N THR A 29 -2.43 7.20 5.14
CA THR A 29 -3.84 6.86 5.01
C THR A 29 -4.15 6.67 3.54
N ILE A 30 -4.77 5.54 3.20
CA ILE A 30 -5.22 5.25 1.84
C ILE A 30 -6.73 5.16 1.89
N VAL A 31 -7.38 5.92 1.01
CA VAL A 31 -8.83 5.87 0.79
C VAL A 31 -9.07 5.31 -0.60
N GLU A 32 -9.86 4.24 -0.69
CA GLU A 32 -10.37 3.69 -1.94
C GLU A 32 -11.83 4.10 -2.13
N ARG A 33 -12.16 4.63 -3.31
CA ARG A 33 -13.53 4.95 -3.70
C ARG A 33 -13.94 4.16 -4.93
N SER A 34 -15.14 3.60 -4.87
CA SER A 34 -15.79 2.86 -5.97
C SER A 34 -17.29 3.19 -6.02
N ARG A 35 -18.05 2.59 -6.95
CA ARG A 35 -19.48 2.88 -7.14
C ARG A 35 -20.28 2.62 -5.85
N GLY A 36 -20.56 3.68 -5.09
CA GLY A 36 -21.36 3.65 -3.87
C GLY A 36 -20.61 3.28 -2.59
N PHE A 37 -19.30 3.03 -2.64
CA PHE A 37 -18.52 2.60 -1.47
C PHE A 37 -17.21 3.38 -1.32
N SER A 38 -16.86 3.68 -0.08
CA SER A 38 -15.57 4.25 0.31
C SER A 38 -14.97 3.44 1.44
N PHE A 39 -13.75 2.96 1.26
CA PHE A 39 -12.98 2.26 2.29
C PHE A 39 -11.72 3.05 2.59
N TRP A 40 -11.21 2.96 3.81
CA TRP A 40 -9.91 3.53 4.14
C TRP A 40 -9.14 2.64 5.11
N ILE A 41 -7.82 2.73 5.04
CA ILE A 41 -6.91 2.09 5.99
C ILE A 41 -5.86 3.10 6.40
N ARG A 42 -5.63 3.21 7.71
CA ARG A 42 -4.48 3.95 8.27
C ARG A 42 -3.35 2.98 8.52
N PHE A 43 -2.20 3.23 7.94
CA PHE A 43 -0.98 2.45 8.07
C PHE A 43 -0.02 3.14 9.04
N GLY A 44 0.60 2.36 9.93
CA GLY A 44 1.80 2.80 10.63
C GLY A 44 3.03 2.71 9.72
N VAL A 45 4.19 2.98 10.29
CA VAL A 45 5.46 3.11 9.55
C VAL A 45 5.80 1.79 8.85
N SER A 46 5.76 0.70 9.60
CA SER A 46 6.15 -0.62 9.10
C SER A 46 5.09 -1.17 8.15
N SER A 47 3.81 -0.94 8.45
CA SER A 47 2.73 -1.44 7.60
C SER A 47 2.65 -0.72 6.26
N LEU A 48 2.92 0.59 6.20
CA LEU A 48 2.91 1.33 4.94
C LEU A 48 4.04 0.86 4.01
N LYS A 49 5.23 0.65 4.59
CA LYS A 49 6.39 0.09 3.88
C LYS A 49 6.12 -1.34 3.37
N LYS A 50 5.60 -2.23 4.22
CA LYS A 50 5.22 -3.60 3.81
C LYS A 50 4.14 -3.63 2.74
N PHE A 51 3.21 -2.66 2.76
CA PHE A 51 2.24 -2.49 1.69
C PHE A 51 2.92 -2.11 0.36
N LEU A 52 3.85 -1.15 0.36
CA LEU A 52 4.66 -0.80 -0.81
C LEU A 52 5.43 -2.01 -1.36
N GLU A 53 6.12 -2.76 -0.50
CA GLU A 53 6.81 -4.00 -0.90
C GLU A 53 5.85 -5.05 -1.48
N GLY A 54 4.58 -5.04 -1.08
CA GLY A 54 3.54 -5.91 -1.62
C GLY A 54 3.10 -5.49 -3.02
N LEU A 55 3.03 -4.19 -3.30
CA LEU A 55 2.76 -3.64 -4.64
C LEU A 55 3.91 -3.96 -5.60
N GLU A 56 5.14 -3.74 -5.15
CA GLU A 56 6.36 -3.99 -5.94
C GLU A 56 6.57 -5.49 -6.21
N GLY A 57 6.39 -6.34 -5.18
CA GLY A 57 6.52 -7.79 -5.31
C GLY A 57 5.51 -8.40 -6.29
N CYS A 58 4.28 -7.89 -6.31
CA CYS A 58 3.26 -8.35 -7.26
C CYS A 58 3.60 -8.04 -8.73
N CYS A 59 4.35 -6.97 -9.00
CA CYS A 59 4.75 -6.61 -10.36
C CYS A 59 5.84 -7.55 -10.92
N MET A 60 6.69 -8.11 -10.04
CA MET A 60 7.86 -8.89 -10.45
C MET A 60 7.66 -10.41 -10.35
N GLU A 61 6.78 -10.89 -9.48
CA GLU A 61 6.57 -12.32 -9.25
C GLU A 61 5.56 -12.93 -10.24
N GLU A 62 5.91 -12.98 -11.53
CA GLU A 62 5.21 -13.84 -12.50
C GLU A 62 5.63 -15.33 -12.40
N MET A 63 6.70 -15.64 -11.66
CA MET A 63 7.38 -16.95 -11.74
C MET A 63 7.36 -17.81 -10.46
N LYS A 64 6.91 -17.31 -9.30
CA LYS A 64 6.99 -18.04 -8.00
C LYS A 64 5.74 -17.88 -7.12
N GLY A 65 4.66 -18.60 -7.45
CA GLY A 65 3.56 -18.85 -6.52
C GLY A 65 2.70 -17.62 -6.14
N SER A 66 1.75 -17.81 -5.21
CA SER A 66 0.88 -16.73 -4.74
C SER A 66 1.62 -15.81 -3.77
N LEU A 67 1.75 -14.52 -4.08
CA LEU A 67 2.24 -13.54 -3.11
C LEU A 67 1.23 -13.42 -1.96
N THR A 68 1.63 -13.84 -0.76
CA THR A 68 0.90 -13.61 0.49
C THR A 68 1.87 -13.15 1.56
N LYS A 69 1.69 -11.91 2.03
CA LYS A 69 2.43 -11.34 3.16
C LYS A 69 1.47 -11.07 4.31
N VAL A 70 1.82 -11.51 5.52
CA VAL A 70 1.05 -11.28 6.74
C VAL A 70 1.96 -10.63 7.78
N TRP A 71 1.46 -9.62 8.48
CA TRP A 71 2.19 -8.98 9.57
C TRP A 71 1.24 -8.35 10.57
N GLU A 72 1.78 -7.90 11.70
CA GLU A 72 1.05 -7.19 12.75
C GLU A 72 1.76 -5.87 13.08
N GLU A 73 0.98 -4.82 13.35
CA GLU A 73 1.49 -3.53 13.85
C GLU A 73 0.41 -2.88 14.73
N ASP A 74 0.80 -2.45 15.94
CA ASP A 74 -0.10 -1.81 16.91
C ASP A 74 -1.36 -2.65 17.21
N GLY A 75 -1.22 -3.98 17.33
CA GLY A 75 -2.32 -4.92 17.56
C GLY A 75 -3.27 -5.14 16.38
N ARG A 76 -2.97 -4.57 15.21
CA ARG A 76 -3.74 -4.74 13.97
C ARG A 76 -3.05 -5.73 13.05
N LYS A 77 -3.80 -6.72 12.55
CA LYS A 77 -3.27 -7.78 11.67
C LYS A 77 -3.52 -7.41 10.22
N PHE A 78 -2.44 -7.27 9.46
CA PHE A 78 -2.45 -6.93 8.05
C PHE A 78 -2.13 -8.15 7.21
N LYS A 79 -2.74 -8.20 6.02
CA LYS A 79 -2.46 -9.21 5.02
C LYS A 79 -2.55 -8.61 3.63
N VAL A 80 -1.52 -8.83 2.80
CA VAL A 80 -1.50 -8.48 1.38
C VAL A 80 -1.41 -9.74 0.55
N GLU A 81 -2.31 -9.88 -0.42
CA GLU A 81 -2.38 -11.05 -1.29
C GLU A 81 -2.60 -10.65 -2.74
N ARG A 82 -1.90 -11.31 -3.67
CA ARG A 82 -2.29 -11.32 -5.08
C ARG A 82 -3.45 -12.30 -5.27
N ARG A 83 -4.51 -11.86 -5.93
CA ARG A 83 -5.73 -12.63 -6.20
C ARG A 83 -6.11 -12.45 -7.67
N GLU A 84 -6.93 -13.37 -8.17
CA GLU A 84 -7.46 -13.34 -9.54
C GLU A 84 -8.94 -13.74 -9.52
N ASN A 85 -9.73 -13.07 -10.35
CA ASN A 85 -11.12 -13.42 -10.61
C ASN A 85 -11.46 -13.20 -12.08
N GLY A 86 -12.72 -13.37 -12.48
CA GLY A 86 -13.16 -13.18 -13.87
C GLY A 86 -12.96 -11.78 -14.46
N ALA A 87 -12.70 -10.76 -13.62
CA ALA A 87 -12.39 -9.40 -14.08
C ALA A 87 -10.88 -9.15 -14.24
N GLY A 88 -10.03 -10.04 -13.73
CA GLY A 88 -8.57 -9.94 -13.80
C GLY A 88 -7.88 -10.12 -12.44
N LYS A 89 -6.60 -9.78 -12.40
CA LYS A 89 -5.77 -9.86 -11.20
C LYS A 89 -5.89 -8.60 -10.35
N TYR A 90 -5.77 -8.75 -9.05
CA TYR A 90 -5.80 -7.64 -8.10
C TYR A 90 -5.00 -7.95 -6.84
N ILE A 91 -4.58 -6.91 -6.15
CA ILE A 91 -4.02 -6.98 -4.81
C ILE A 91 -5.12 -6.71 -3.80
N LEU A 92 -5.27 -7.62 -2.84
CA LEU A 92 -6.11 -7.43 -1.68
C LEU A 92 -5.23 -7.11 -0.47
N CYS A 93 -5.35 -5.89 0.05
CA CYS A 93 -4.84 -5.56 1.38
C CYS A 93 -5.99 -5.64 2.37
N SER A 94 -5.87 -6.46 3.41
CA SER A 94 -6.89 -6.58 4.46
C SER A 94 -6.30 -6.34 5.84
N VAL A 95 -7.10 -5.74 6.71
CA VAL A 95 -6.75 -5.41 8.09
C VAL A 95 -7.83 -5.91 9.01
N ILE A 96 -7.42 -6.60 10.06
CA ILE A 96 -8.27 -6.89 11.23
C ILE A 96 -7.77 -5.97 12.34
N ASP A 97 -8.63 -5.08 12.82
CA ASP A 97 -8.28 -4.16 13.89
C ASP A 97 -8.37 -4.81 15.27
N VAL A 98 -8.03 -4.04 16.30
CA VAL A 98 -8.06 -4.49 17.71
C VAL A 98 -9.47 -4.84 18.22
N GLU A 99 -10.51 -4.35 17.55
CA GLU A 99 -11.92 -4.66 17.82
C GLU A 99 -12.42 -5.84 16.96
N SER A 100 -11.52 -6.53 16.26
CA SER A 100 -11.83 -7.61 15.30
C SER A 100 -12.66 -7.18 14.09
N LYS A 101 -12.74 -5.87 13.78
CA LYS A 101 -13.36 -5.36 12.56
C LYS A 101 -12.42 -5.52 11.38
N ARG A 102 -12.99 -5.91 10.24
CA ARG A 102 -12.23 -6.15 9.01
C ARG A 102 -12.43 -5.02 8.00
N PHE A 103 -11.31 -4.53 7.46
CA PHE A 103 -11.26 -3.54 6.38
C PHE A 103 -10.44 -4.09 5.22
N CYS A 104 -10.72 -3.64 4.00
CA CYS A 104 -9.93 -4.02 2.84
C CYS A 104 -9.74 -2.87 1.85
N LEU A 105 -8.63 -2.94 1.13
CA LEU A 105 -8.36 -2.21 -0.09
C LEU A 105 -8.17 -3.22 -1.23
N VAL A 106 -8.75 -2.94 -2.38
CA VAL A 106 -8.65 -3.74 -3.60
C VAL A 106 -7.98 -2.90 -4.66
N VAL A 107 -6.74 -3.23 -5.02
CA VAL A 107 -5.98 -2.54 -6.06
C VAL A 107 -5.96 -3.42 -7.32
N PRO A 108 -6.71 -3.09 -8.37
CA PRO A 108 -6.68 -3.83 -9.62
C PRO A 108 -5.30 -3.78 -10.28
N GLU A 109 -4.96 -4.80 -11.05
CA GLU A 109 -3.73 -4.83 -11.86
C GLU A 109 -3.65 -3.65 -12.82
N GLY A 110 -4.81 -3.15 -13.31
CA GLY A 110 -4.90 -1.97 -14.15
C GLY A 110 -4.53 -2.25 -15.62
N LYS A 111 -5.19 -1.53 -16.52
CA LYS A 111 -4.99 -1.64 -17.97
C LYS A 111 -4.28 -0.39 -18.47
N GLY A 112 -2.95 -0.39 -18.49
CA GLY A 112 -2.14 0.76 -18.90
C GLY A 112 -0.65 0.47 -18.92
N LEU A 113 0.15 1.37 -19.50
CA LEU A 113 1.58 1.18 -19.78
C LEU A 113 2.41 0.79 -18.54
N LEU A 114 2.12 1.43 -17.39
CA LEU A 114 2.79 1.17 -16.12
C LEU A 114 2.11 0.04 -15.30
N GLY A 115 0.85 -0.28 -15.57
CA GLY A 115 0.01 -1.08 -14.67
C GLY A 115 -0.39 -0.30 -13.40
N GLY A 116 -1.54 -0.66 -12.83
CA GLY A 116 -2.11 -0.07 -11.63
C GLY A 116 -1.25 -0.26 -10.39
N TRP A 117 -0.63 -1.42 -10.21
CA TRP A 117 0.23 -1.69 -9.05
C TRP A 117 1.51 -0.85 -9.05
N ALA A 118 2.19 -0.75 -10.20
CA ALA A 118 3.40 0.08 -10.31
C ALA A 118 3.07 1.57 -10.19
N LEU A 119 1.96 2.04 -10.78
CA LEU A 119 1.47 3.40 -10.57
C LEU A 119 1.23 3.69 -9.08
N PHE A 120 0.63 2.76 -8.34
CA PHE A 120 0.41 2.93 -6.92
C PHE A 120 1.75 3.03 -6.16
N ALA A 121 2.68 2.11 -6.44
CA ALA A 121 4.00 2.10 -5.82
C ALA A 121 4.75 3.42 -6.07
N GLU A 122 4.79 3.89 -7.32
CA GLU A 122 5.39 5.17 -7.71
C GLU A 122 4.76 6.32 -6.91
N LYS A 123 3.43 6.37 -6.75
CA LYS A 123 2.76 7.44 -6.01
C LYS A 123 3.07 7.43 -4.51
N LEU A 124 3.39 6.27 -3.93
CA LEU A 124 3.88 6.17 -2.55
C LEU A 124 5.34 6.60 -2.43
N GLN A 125 6.18 6.23 -3.40
CA GLN A 125 7.58 6.64 -3.47
C GLN A 125 7.70 8.17 -3.68
N ASP A 126 6.87 8.76 -4.53
CA ASP A 126 6.73 10.22 -4.72
C ASP A 126 6.42 10.97 -3.42
N LEU A 127 5.77 10.29 -2.48
CA LEU A 127 5.42 10.79 -1.14
C LEU A 127 6.50 10.48 -0.09
N GLY A 128 7.61 9.87 -0.49
CA GLY A 128 8.76 9.57 0.37
C GLY A 128 8.70 8.23 1.10
N VAL A 129 7.77 7.34 0.75
CA VAL A 129 7.76 5.97 1.28
C VAL A 129 8.83 5.14 0.57
N VAL A 130 9.80 4.64 1.32
CA VAL A 130 10.93 3.86 0.78
C VAL A 130 11.03 2.49 1.46
N THR A 131 11.50 1.49 0.72
CA THR A 131 11.66 0.12 1.20
C THR A 131 13.02 -0.15 1.88
N GLN A 132 13.96 0.80 1.85
CA GLN A 132 15.24 0.74 2.57
C GLN A 132 15.27 1.73 3.75
N GLU A 133 16.00 1.40 4.81
CA GLU A 133 16.31 2.36 5.88
C GLU A 133 17.41 3.29 5.37
N GLU A 134 17.21 4.61 5.48
CA GLU A 134 18.35 5.51 5.48
C GLU A 134 19.13 5.25 6.76
N VAL A 135 20.28 4.58 6.62
CA VAL A 135 21.29 4.57 7.67
C VAL A 135 21.67 6.02 7.89
N LYS A 136 21.25 6.59 9.02
CA LYS A 136 21.85 7.83 9.50
C LYS A 136 23.29 7.46 9.87
N GLU A 137 24.25 7.90 9.09
CA GLU A 137 25.62 8.05 9.60
C GLU A 137 25.53 9.00 10.79
N GLU A 138 25.64 8.44 11.99
CA GLU A 138 26.07 9.23 13.14
C GLU A 138 27.52 9.64 12.84
N GLU A 139 27.71 10.87 12.38
CA GLU A 139 28.99 11.56 12.50
C GLU A 139 29.34 11.65 13.98
N ALA A 140 30.10 10.66 14.46
CA ALA A 140 30.84 10.77 15.70
C ALA A 140 32.01 11.74 15.46
N LEU A 141 31.84 12.98 15.90
CA LEU A 141 32.93 13.91 16.19
C LEU A 141 33.16 13.96 17.71
#